data_AF-A0A843HN17-F1
#
_entry.id   AF-A0A843HN17-F1
#
_cell.length_a   1.000
_cell.length_b   1.000
_cell.length_c   1.000
_cell.angle_alpha   90.00
_cell.angle_beta   90.00
_cell.angle_gamma   90.00
#
_symmetry.space_group_name_H-M   'P 1'
#
loop_
_entity.id
_entity.type
_entity.pdbx_description
1 polymer ?
#
loop_
_entity_poly.entity_id
_entity_poly.type
_entity_poly.pdbx_seq_one_letter_code
_entity_poly.pdbx_strand_id
1 'polypeptide(L)'
;MATPDGQPDNKYGLLSSEIVDMLRDYEYSYFREDKPIPFCGLLIYPIQVRNFEVFSHCASCFTLNKNEDPQGVPMSHLDYLLSRTQLPNREEAQLWSYKINKIIELVFRITNGLKCKKCGRVMQYSDQAFIEFAQNLQKFAEGNVEEGAAPPSLKCPECDGNEFEEMIKAVKDDNGKYSLVIDGHTINKRDFNKLRQIVLYQNFYDYADDSWVDPAVKRDHDERMRIEQQRNDLHASIEKKVVCLSITTSYKFEEIYDMSIRKFTLALATVDDLINYKIMKQAVSSGFVSLPKGQTIEHWIYKPNKDMYGDAYKSTESVQEAVSNL
;
A
#
# COMPACT_ATOMS: atom_id res chain seq x y z
N MET A 1 3.37 -9.23 26.49
CA MET A 1 4.15 -10.41 26.92
C MET A 1 5.20 -10.68 25.86
N ALA A 2 6.48 -10.67 26.24
CA ALA A 2 7.60 -10.98 25.35
C ALA A 2 7.49 -12.44 24.85
N THR A 3 7.98 -12.69 23.64
CA THR A 3 8.21 -14.05 23.15
C THR A 3 9.13 -14.80 24.13
N PRO A 4 8.95 -16.12 24.34
CA PRO A 4 9.65 -16.89 25.38
C PRO A 4 11.18 -16.81 25.33
N ASP A 5 11.77 -16.44 24.19
CA ASP A 5 13.20 -16.54 23.95
C ASP A 5 13.93 -15.19 23.80
N GLY A 6 13.28 -14.06 24.04
CA GLY A 6 13.93 -12.74 23.96
C GLY A 6 14.55 -12.40 22.59
N GLN A 7 14.28 -13.20 21.55
CA GLN A 7 14.67 -12.89 20.18
C GLN A 7 13.76 -11.79 19.61
N PRO A 8 14.34 -10.79 18.93
CA PRO A 8 13.56 -9.76 18.26
C PRO A 8 12.62 -10.43 17.27
N ASP A 9 11.36 -10.02 17.32
CA ASP A 9 10.33 -10.49 16.39
C ASP A 9 10.64 -9.92 15.01
N ASN A 10 11.32 -10.70 14.17
CA ASN A 10 11.84 -10.28 12.86
C ASN A 10 10.77 -9.66 11.94
N LYS A 11 9.47 -9.91 12.20
CA LYS A 11 8.35 -9.34 11.44
C LYS A 11 8.30 -7.81 11.47
N TYR A 12 8.66 -7.20 12.60
CA TYR A 12 8.61 -5.74 12.75
C TYR A 12 9.98 -5.07 12.63
N GLY A 13 11.02 -5.85 12.27
CA GLY A 13 12.38 -5.36 12.07
C GLY A 13 12.92 -4.52 13.22
N LEU A 14 13.62 -3.43 12.88
CA LEU A 14 14.25 -2.48 13.81
C LEU A 14 13.33 -1.31 14.20
N LEU A 15 12.00 -1.46 14.09
CA LEU A 15 11.07 -0.43 14.52
C LEU A 15 11.20 -0.15 16.02
N SER A 16 10.87 1.08 16.43
CA SER A 16 10.86 1.44 17.86
C SER A 16 9.84 0.59 18.60
N SER A 17 10.13 0.26 19.86
CA SER A 17 9.25 -0.56 20.71
C SER A 17 7.82 -0.03 20.77
N GLU A 18 7.65 1.28 20.87
CA GLU A 18 6.33 1.94 20.88
C GLU A 18 5.50 1.64 19.61
N ILE A 19 6.14 1.64 18.44
CA ILE A 19 5.47 1.36 17.16
C ILE A 19 5.15 -0.13 17.07
N VAL A 20 6.07 -1.00 17.51
CA VAL A 20 5.85 -2.45 17.52
C VAL A 20 4.66 -2.82 18.40
N ASP A 21 4.57 -2.27 19.61
CA ASP A 21 3.46 -2.54 20.52
C ASP A 21 2.13 -2.05 19.94
N MET A 22 2.12 -0.84 19.35
CA MET A 22 0.94 -0.32 18.66
C MET A 22 0.49 -1.20 17.49
N LEU A 23 1.43 -1.67 16.65
CA LEU A 23 1.11 -2.55 15.53
C LEU A 23 0.61 -3.92 15.97
N ARG A 24 1.14 -4.46 17.08
CA ARG A 24 0.65 -5.69 17.69
C ARG A 24 -0.78 -5.53 18.18
N ASP A 25 -1.06 -4.47 18.92
CA ASP A 25 -2.41 -4.17 19.40
C ASP A 25 -3.39 -4.04 18.23
N TYR A 26 -2.96 -3.42 17.13
CA TYR A 26 -3.77 -3.32 15.92
C TYR A 26 -3.93 -4.64 15.18
N GLU A 27 -2.93 -5.50 15.17
CA GLU A 27 -3.06 -6.84 14.61
C GLU A 27 -4.11 -7.66 15.35
N TYR A 28 -4.09 -7.64 16.69
CA TYR A 28 -5.07 -8.33 17.53
C TYR A 28 -6.47 -7.73 17.41
N SER A 29 -6.57 -6.40 17.41
CA SER A 29 -7.86 -5.70 17.50
C SER A 29 -8.54 -5.53 16.14
N TYR A 30 -7.76 -5.38 15.06
CA TYR A 30 -8.27 -4.99 13.75
C TYR A 30 -7.82 -5.91 12.61
N PHE A 31 -6.53 -6.16 12.44
CA PHE A 31 -6.03 -6.74 11.18
C PHE A 31 -6.48 -8.20 10.97
N ARG A 32 -6.60 -9.00 12.04
CA ARG A 32 -7.04 -10.42 11.93
C ARG A 32 -8.46 -10.56 11.40
N GLU A 33 -9.34 -9.64 11.81
CA GLU A 33 -10.76 -9.66 11.48
C GLU A 33 -11.13 -8.69 10.36
N ASP A 34 -10.15 -8.06 9.71
CA ASP A 34 -10.35 -7.01 8.70
C ASP A 34 -11.23 -5.85 9.20
N LYS A 35 -11.19 -5.53 10.50
CA LYS A 35 -11.98 -4.42 11.05
C LYS A 35 -11.39 -3.07 10.64
N PRO A 36 -12.24 -2.06 10.39
CA PRO A 36 -11.78 -0.68 10.18
C PRO A 36 -11.09 -0.13 11.43
N ILE A 37 -10.03 0.64 11.23
CA ILE A 37 -9.22 1.22 12.32
C ILE A 37 -9.59 2.70 12.49
N PRO A 38 -10.02 3.14 13.68
CA PRO A 38 -10.20 4.55 13.99
C PRO A 38 -8.89 5.33 13.85
N PHE A 39 -8.91 6.40 13.05
CA PHE A 39 -7.72 7.19 12.75
C PHE A 39 -8.08 8.66 12.48
N CYS A 40 -7.67 9.59 13.35
CA CYS A 40 -7.89 11.03 13.20
C CYS A 40 -9.36 11.45 12.94
N GLY A 41 -10.34 10.69 13.44
CA GLY A 41 -11.77 10.92 13.19
C GLY A 41 -12.31 10.22 11.93
N LEU A 42 -11.44 9.56 11.17
CA LEU A 42 -11.76 8.72 10.01
C LEU A 42 -11.62 7.23 10.36
N LEU A 43 -11.91 6.38 9.38
CA LEU A 43 -11.72 4.92 9.47
C LEU A 43 -10.80 4.45 8.34
N ILE A 44 -9.74 3.73 8.70
CA ILE A 44 -8.85 3.05 7.76
C ILE A 44 -9.40 1.65 7.50
N TYR A 45 -9.73 1.36 6.25
CA TYR A 45 -10.25 0.07 5.83
C TYR A 45 -9.16 -0.79 5.19
N PRO A 46 -9.17 -2.11 5.42
CA PRO A 46 -8.34 -3.01 4.65
C PRO A 46 -8.78 -2.99 3.19
N ILE A 47 -7.78 -3.04 2.30
CA ILE A 47 -7.97 -2.94 0.87
C ILE A 47 -8.28 -4.33 0.33
N GLN A 48 -9.27 -4.39 -0.56
CA GLN A 48 -9.74 -5.64 -1.15
C GLN A 48 -8.90 -6.04 -2.37
N VAL A 49 -8.84 -7.34 -2.67
CA VAL A 49 -8.09 -7.89 -3.82
C VAL A 49 -8.52 -7.28 -5.14
N ARG A 50 -9.80 -6.93 -5.31
CA ARG A 50 -10.31 -6.19 -6.49
C ARG A 50 -9.50 -4.92 -6.79
N ASN A 51 -8.99 -4.26 -5.75
CA ASN A 51 -8.23 -3.02 -5.85
C ASN A 51 -6.72 -3.23 -5.78
N PHE A 52 -6.24 -4.48 -5.88
CA PHE A 52 -4.82 -4.84 -5.70
C PHE A 52 -3.88 -4.07 -6.64
N GLU A 53 -4.19 -4.01 -7.94
CA GLU A 53 -3.34 -3.34 -8.94
C GLU A 53 -3.28 -1.84 -8.70
N VAL A 54 -4.44 -1.22 -8.45
CA VAL A 54 -4.55 0.21 -8.15
C VAL A 54 -3.78 0.53 -6.87
N PHE A 55 -3.95 -0.28 -5.82
CA PHE A 55 -3.23 -0.09 -4.56
C PHE A 55 -1.72 -0.28 -4.72
N SER A 56 -1.27 -1.34 -5.40
CA SER A 56 0.16 -1.60 -5.62
C SER A 56 0.83 -0.45 -6.35
N HIS A 57 0.16 0.13 -7.35
CA HIS A 57 0.65 1.32 -8.06
C HIS A 57 0.71 2.58 -7.19
N CYS A 58 -0.27 2.76 -6.30
CA CYS A 58 -0.36 3.96 -5.45
C CYS A 58 0.41 3.82 -4.12
N ALA A 59 0.75 2.60 -3.69
CA ALA A 59 1.49 2.32 -2.47
C ALA A 59 2.87 3.01 -2.45
N SER A 60 3.40 3.38 -3.62
CA SER A 60 4.59 4.22 -3.74
C SER A 60 4.47 5.54 -2.98
N CYS A 61 3.27 6.07 -2.76
CA CYS A 61 3.06 7.24 -1.90
C CYS A 61 3.48 7.01 -0.45
N PHE A 62 3.42 5.77 0.02
CA PHE A 62 3.80 5.38 1.38
C PHE A 62 5.19 4.77 1.46
N THR A 63 5.77 4.27 0.38
CA THR A 63 7.14 3.73 0.36
C THR A 63 8.19 4.69 -0.18
N LEU A 64 7.78 5.88 -0.66
CA LEU A 64 8.70 6.90 -1.17
C LEU A 64 9.79 7.25 -0.15
N ASN A 65 11.04 6.97 -0.50
CA ASN A 65 12.19 7.22 0.35
C ASN A 65 12.75 8.63 0.11
N LYS A 66 12.47 9.54 1.04
CA LYS A 66 12.94 10.92 0.98
C LYS A 66 14.47 11.06 1.12
N ASN A 67 15.15 10.03 1.64
CA ASN A 67 16.59 10.10 1.90
C ASN A 67 17.44 9.79 0.66
N GLU A 68 16.82 9.26 -0.41
CA GLU A 68 17.48 9.04 -1.71
C GLU A 68 17.59 10.33 -2.53
N ASP A 69 16.86 11.38 -2.14
CA ASP A 69 16.84 12.68 -2.80
C ASP A 69 17.40 13.76 -1.85
N PRO A 70 18.47 14.48 -2.24
CA PRO A 70 19.02 15.57 -1.42
C PRO A 70 17.98 16.61 -0.98
N GLN A 71 16.95 16.89 -1.80
CA GLN A 71 15.89 17.83 -1.44
C GLN A 71 14.91 17.24 -0.42
N GLY A 72 14.76 15.92 -0.37
CA GLY A 72 13.85 15.21 0.53
C GLY A 72 14.40 14.99 1.95
N VAL A 73 15.72 14.94 2.12
CA VAL A 73 16.38 14.76 3.43
C VAL A 73 15.85 15.71 4.50
N PRO A 74 15.76 17.05 4.29
CA PRO A 74 15.27 17.97 5.32
C PRO A 74 13.74 17.93 5.52
N MET A 75 12.99 17.31 4.59
CA MET A 75 11.53 17.33 4.59
C MET A 75 10.93 16.20 5.44
N SER A 76 9.67 16.34 5.86
CA SER A 76 8.90 15.20 6.34
C SER A 76 8.44 14.33 5.17
N HIS A 77 8.01 13.08 5.41
CA HIS A 77 7.48 12.23 4.34
C HIS A 77 6.24 12.83 3.68
N LEU A 78 5.39 13.54 4.45
CA LEU A 78 4.23 14.23 3.90
C LEU A 78 4.64 15.39 3.00
N ASP A 79 5.55 16.25 3.49
CA ASP A 79 6.02 17.40 2.73
C ASP A 79 6.73 16.97 1.44
N TYR A 80 7.54 15.90 1.52
CA TYR A 80 8.25 15.35 0.36
C TYR A 80 7.27 14.75 -0.65
N LEU A 81 6.25 14.01 -0.21
CA LEU A 81 5.23 13.48 -1.12
C LEU A 81 4.46 14.59 -1.83
N LEU A 82 4.10 15.65 -1.11
CA LEU A 82 3.38 16.80 -1.69
C LEU A 82 4.27 17.70 -2.55
N SER A 83 5.59 17.71 -2.35
CA SER A 83 6.48 18.39 -3.30
C SER A 83 6.52 17.67 -4.66
N ARG A 84 6.34 16.33 -4.69
CA ARG A 84 6.23 15.57 -5.94
C ARG A 84 5.00 15.96 -6.78
N THR A 85 3.92 16.43 -6.16
CA THR A 85 2.74 16.92 -6.89
C THR A 85 2.91 18.31 -7.47
N GLN A 86 4.03 18.98 -7.16
CA GLN A 86 4.34 20.35 -7.58
C GLN A 86 5.58 20.40 -8.47
N LEU A 87 5.99 19.25 -9.03
CA LEU A 87 7.13 19.18 -9.93
C LEU A 87 6.89 20.04 -11.19
N PRO A 88 7.95 20.62 -11.77
CA PRO A 88 7.85 21.36 -13.04
C PRO A 88 7.31 20.50 -14.18
N ASN A 89 7.60 19.19 -14.15
CA ASN A 89 7.02 18.22 -15.08
C ASN A 89 5.56 17.96 -14.72
N ARG A 90 4.65 18.49 -15.55
CA ARG A 90 3.20 18.39 -15.34
C ARG A 90 2.68 16.96 -15.34
N GLU A 91 3.20 16.08 -16.21
CA GLU A 91 2.72 14.70 -16.30
C GLU A 91 3.07 13.92 -15.02
N GLU A 92 4.30 14.06 -14.56
CA GLU A 92 4.76 13.40 -13.34
C GLU A 92 4.02 13.95 -12.09
N ALA A 93 3.86 15.27 -12.02
CA ALA A 93 3.10 15.93 -10.95
C ALA A 93 1.64 15.46 -10.90
N GLN A 94 0.99 15.32 -12.06
CA GLN A 94 -0.38 14.80 -12.18
C GLN A 94 -0.45 13.33 -11.76
N LEU A 95 0.53 12.51 -12.14
CA LEU A 95 0.60 11.11 -11.71
C LEU A 95 0.67 10.98 -10.19
N TRP A 96 1.53 11.76 -9.53
CA TRP A 96 1.62 11.77 -8.06
C TRP A 96 0.32 12.25 -7.41
N SER A 97 -0.32 13.29 -7.97
CA SER A 97 -1.62 13.78 -7.50
C SER A 97 -2.69 12.69 -7.61
N TYR A 98 -2.74 11.97 -8.73
CA TYR A 98 -3.64 10.84 -8.93
C TYR A 98 -3.39 9.74 -7.89
N LYS A 99 -2.13 9.33 -7.70
CA LYS A 99 -1.77 8.27 -6.74
C LYS A 99 -2.18 8.62 -5.31
N ILE A 100 -1.95 9.86 -4.88
CA ILE A 100 -2.34 10.33 -3.53
C ILE A 100 -3.85 10.30 -3.36
N ASN A 101 -4.59 10.85 -4.32
CA ASN A 101 -6.05 10.85 -4.25
C ASN A 101 -6.60 9.42 -4.22
N LYS A 102 -6.10 8.53 -5.08
CA LYS A 102 -6.57 7.15 -5.15
C LYS A 102 -6.24 6.35 -3.92
N ILE A 103 -5.03 6.48 -3.35
CA ILE A 103 -4.71 5.74 -2.12
C ILE A 103 -5.56 6.21 -0.94
N ILE A 104 -5.85 7.51 -0.85
CA ILE A 104 -6.73 8.07 0.17
C ILE A 104 -8.18 7.55 -0.01
N GLU A 105 -8.70 7.56 -1.23
CA GLU A 105 -10.02 7.00 -1.54
C GLU A 105 -10.12 5.52 -1.11
N LEU A 106 -9.11 4.71 -1.46
CA LEU A 106 -9.07 3.29 -1.12
C LEU A 106 -8.98 3.05 0.39
N VAL A 107 -8.10 3.79 1.08
CA VAL A 107 -7.83 3.62 2.51
C VAL A 107 -9.02 4.06 3.36
N PHE A 108 -9.62 5.21 3.06
CA PHE A 108 -10.70 5.78 3.88
C PHE A 108 -12.10 5.47 3.35
N ARG A 109 -12.22 4.78 2.20
CA ARG A 109 -13.48 4.55 1.48
C ARG A 109 -14.27 5.84 1.22
N ILE A 110 -13.54 6.89 0.90
CA ILE A 110 -14.11 8.16 0.47
C ILE A 110 -13.97 8.32 -1.03
N THR A 111 -14.64 9.33 -1.56
CA THR A 111 -14.57 9.71 -2.96
C THR A 111 -13.96 11.11 -3.04
N ASN A 112 -12.93 11.29 -3.88
CA ASN A 112 -12.40 12.62 -4.11
C ASN A 112 -13.39 13.46 -4.91
N GLY A 113 -13.51 14.75 -4.55
CA GLY A 113 -14.49 15.64 -5.14
C GLY A 113 -14.86 16.79 -4.21
N LEU A 114 -16.02 17.37 -4.49
CA LEU A 114 -16.58 18.52 -3.79
C LEU A 114 -17.81 18.13 -2.98
N LYS A 115 -17.75 18.30 -1.67
CA LYS A 115 -18.87 18.09 -0.74
C LYS A 115 -19.69 19.37 -0.62
N CYS A 116 -20.98 19.29 -0.94
CA CYS A 116 -21.88 20.42 -0.74
C CYS A 116 -22.10 20.68 0.76
N LYS A 117 -21.87 21.91 1.23
CA LYS A 117 -22.10 22.27 2.64
C LYS A 117 -23.57 22.19 3.07
N LYS A 118 -24.49 22.36 2.12
CA LYS A 118 -25.93 22.43 2.38
C LYS A 118 -26.58 21.06 2.55
N CYS A 119 -26.28 20.09 1.67
CA CYS A 119 -26.88 18.75 1.73
C CYS A 119 -25.89 17.61 2.02
N GLY A 120 -24.58 17.87 2.03
CA GLY A 120 -23.56 16.86 2.28
C GLY A 120 -23.23 15.95 1.09
N ARG A 121 -23.91 16.11 -0.06
CA ARG A 121 -23.63 15.33 -1.27
C ARG A 121 -22.22 15.62 -1.78
N VAL A 122 -21.49 14.55 -2.10
CA VAL A 122 -20.17 14.62 -2.74
C VAL A 122 -20.35 14.54 -4.25
N MET A 123 -19.73 15.47 -4.97
CA MET A 123 -19.67 15.54 -6.43
C MET A 123 -18.26 15.22 -6.90
N GLN A 124 -18.11 14.23 -7.75
CA GLN A 124 -16.82 13.90 -8.36
C GLN A 124 -16.47 14.90 -9.45
N TYR A 125 -15.17 15.06 -9.72
CA TYR A 125 -14.70 15.87 -10.85
C TYR A 125 -15.09 15.30 -12.21
N SER A 126 -15.49 14.02 -12.27
CA SER A 126 -16.05 13.35 -13.44
C SER A 126 -17.57 13.50 -13.58
N ASP A 127 -18.25 14.11 -12.61
CA ASP A 127 -19.69 14.30 -12.70
C ASP A 127 -20.02 15.34 -13.78
N GLN A 128 -21.09 15.07 -14.53
CA GLN A 128 -21.54 15.95 -15.63
C GLN A 128 -21.72 17.40 -15.18
N ALA A 129 -22.28 17.62 -13.98
CA ALA A 129 -22.46 18.96 -13.42
C ALA A 129 -21.14 19.71 -13.20
N PHE A 130 -20.06 19.02 -12.81
CA PHE A 130 -18.75 19.62 -12.66
C PHE A 130 -18.09 19.88 -14.03
N ILE A 131 -18.22 18.94 -14.97
CA ILE A 131 -17.68 19.07 -16.33
C ILE A 131 -18.31 20.27 -17.05
N GLU A 132 -19.63 20.41 -17.00
CA GLU A 132 -20.36 21.55 -17.58
C GLU A 132 -19.94 22.87 -16.94
N PHE A 133 -19.80 22.90 -15.62
CA PHE A 133 -19.28 24.07 -14.91
C PHE A 133 -17.88 24.44 -15.39
N ALA A 134 -16.96 23.48 -15.48
CA ALA A 134 -15.58 23.73 -15.92
C ALA A 134 -15.51 24.23 -17.37
N GLN A 135 -16.32 23.66 -18.28
CA GLN A 135 -16.42 24.10 -19.67
C GLN A 135 -16.98 25.53 -19.77
N ASN A 136 -18.00 25.85 -18.99
CA ASN A 136 -18.58 27.20 -18.96
C ASN A 136 -17.62 28.22 -18.37
N LEU A 137 -16.86 27.86 -17.33
CA LEU A 137 -15.81 28.69 -16.76
C LEU A 137 -14.70 28.98 -17.78
N GLN A 138 -14.31 27.98 -18.57
CA GLN A 138 -13.34 28.14 -19.64
C GLN A 138 -13.86 29.10 -20.73
N LYS A 139 -15.09 28.91 -21.22
CA LYS A 139 -15.70 29.82 -22.21
C LYS A 139 -15.78 31.26 -21.71
N PHE A 140 -16.11 31.43 -20.43
CA PHE A 140 -16.14 32.74 -19.78
C PHE A 140 -14.75 33.39 -19.73
N ALA A 141 -13.72 32.63 -19.36
CA ALA A 141 -12.33 33.11 -19.32
C ALA A 141 -11.77 33.47 -20.70
N GLU A 142 -12.21 32.78 -21.75
CA GLU A 142 -11.84 33.05 -23.14
C GLU A 142 -12.64 34.21 -23.76
N GLY A 143 -13.59 34.82 -23.03
CA GLY A 143 -14.43 35.90 -23.53
C GLY A 143 -15.52 35.46 -24.53
N ASN A 144 -15.73 34.15 -24.67
CA ASN A 144 -16.74 33.54 -25.55
C ASN A 144 -18.12 33.51 -24.86
N VAL A 145 -18.53 34.62 -24.26
CA VAL A 145 -19.77 34.77 -23.48
C VAL A 145 -20.48 36.07 -23.85
N GLU A 146 -21.80 36.08 -23.72
CA GLU A 146 -22.63 37.26 -23.98
C GLU A 146 -22.19 38.45 -23.10
N GLU A 147 -22.18 39.66 -23.67
CA GLU A 147 -21.85 40.89 -22.93
C GLU A 147 -22.78 41.03 -21.70
N GLY A 148 -22.18 41.11 -20.51
CA GLY A 148 -22.91 41.20 -19.24
C GLY A 148 -23.28 39.86 -18.58
N ALA A 149 -22.84 38.72 -19.13
CA ALA A 149 -23.01 37.42 -18.47
C ALA A 149 -22.32 37.38 -17.10
N ALA A 150 -23.00 36.82 -16.10
CA ALA A 150 -22.42 36.59 -14.78
C ALA A 150 -21.39 35.44 -14.82
N PRO A 151 -20.36 35.45 -13.95
CA PRO A 151 -19.44 34.33 -13.83
C PRO A 151 -20.20 33.02 -13.54
N PRO A 152 -19.91 31.93 -14.25
CA PRO A 152 -20.55 30.65 -13.97
C PRO A 152 -20.25 30.24 -12.53
N SER A 153 -21.27 29.73 -11.84
CA SER A 153 -21.16 29.22 -10.47
C SER A 153 -21.54 27.75 -10.45
N LEU A 154 -20.76 26.95 -9.72
CA LEU A 154 -21.08 25.55 -9.52
C LEU A 154 -22.31 25.48 -8.61
N LYS A 155 -23.30 24.67 -9.00
CA LYS A 155 -24.50 24.43 -8.22
C LYS A 155 -24.67 22.96 -7.93
N CYS A 156 -25.13 22.65 -6.72
CA CYS A 156 -25.40 21.28 -6.31
C CYS A 156 -26.65 20.77 -7.05
N PRO A 157 -26.58 19.63 -7.77
CA PRO A 157 -27.71 19.09 -8.51
C PRO A 157 -28.94 18.73 -7.65
N GLU A 158 -28.76 18.58 -6.34
CA GLU A 158 -29.81 18.12 -5.43
C GLU A 158 -30.47 19.26 -4.64
N CYS A 159 -29.71 20.26 -4.22
CA CYS A 159 -30.20 21.30 -3.30
C CYS A 159 -30.00 22.74 -3.79
N ASP A 160 -29.49 22.92 -5.02
CA ASP A 160 -29.12 24.19 -5.64
C ASP A 160 -28.15 25.04 -4.80
N GLY A 161 -27.44 24.42 -3.85
CA GLY A 161 -26.41 25.08 -3.04
C GLY A 161 -25.17 25.42 -3.86
N ASN A 162 -24.48 26.50 -3.48
CA ASN A 162 -23.29 27.03 -4.15
C ASN A 162 -22.01 26.99 -3.29
N GLU A 163 -22.09 26.50 -2.06
CA GLU A 163 -20.95 26.34 -1.16
C GLU A 163 -20.48 24.89 -1.11
N PHE A 164 -19.19 24.69 -1.39
CA PHE A 164 -18.55 23.39 -1.45
C PHE A 164 -17.26 23.33 -0.64
N GLU A 165 -16.91 22.14 -0.18
CA GLU A 165 -15.63 21.82 0.45
C GLU A 165 -14.96 20.69 -0.32
N GLU A 166 -13.66 20.81 -0.57
CA GLU A 166 -12.88 19.72 -1.15
C GLU A 166 -12.77 18.55 -0.16
N MET A 167 -13.07 17.36 -0.64
CA MET A 167 -12.96 16.12 0.14
C MET A 167 -11.51 15.80 0.51
N ILE A 168 -10.57 16.08 -0.40
CA ILE A 168 -9.14 15.88 -0.19
C ILE A 168 -8.45 17.16 -0.62
N LYS A 169 -7.75 17.82 0.31
CA LYS A 169 -6.95 19.01 -0.02
C LYS A 169 -5.64 19.03 0.75
N ALA A 170 -4.59 19.49 0.09
CA ALA A 170 -3.32 19.81 0.72
C ALA A 170 -3.31 21.30 1.10
N VAL A 171 -3.12 21.60 2.37
CA VAL A 171 -3.03 22.97 2.88
C VAL A 171 -1.60 23.22 3.33
N LYS A 172 -1.07 24.39 2.98
CA LYS A 172 0.25 24.85 3.44
C LYS A 172 0.06 25.90 4.52
N ASP A 173 0.74 25.75 5.65
CA ASP A 173 0.73 26.74 6.72
C ASP A 173 1.65 27.94 6.39
N ASP A 174 1.56 29.01 7.17
CA ASP A 174 2.39 30.22 7.02
C ASP A 174 3.90 29.94 7.15
N ASN A 175 4.26 28.82 7.79
CA ASN A 175 5.65 28.37 7.95
C ASN A 175 6.11 27.46 6.79
N GLY A 176 5.27 27.28 5.77
CA GLY A 176 5.55 26.48 4.59
C GLY A 176 5.45 24.97 4.76
N LYS A 177 4.87 24.47 5.87
CA LYS A 177 4.64 23.05 6.13
C LYS A 177 3.29 22.61 5.60
N TYR A 178 3.22 21.39 5.10
CA TYR A 178 1.99 20.84 4.58
C TYR A 178 1.19 20.09 5.64
N SER A 179 -0.13 20.20 5.53
CA SER A 179 -1.12 19.37 6.22
C SER A 179 -2.13 18.86 5.19
N LEU A 180 -2.55 17.61 5.36
CA LEU A 180 -3.53 16.99 4.49
C LEU A 180 -4.89 17.03 5.18
N VAL A 181 -5.91 17.58 4.54
CA VAL A 181 -7.27 17.60 5.07
C VAL A 181 -8.12 16.63 4.26
N ILE A 182 -8.75 15.68 4.96
CA ILE A 182 -9.54 14.61 4.38
C ILE A 182 -10.92 14.63 5.05
N ASP A 183 -11.98 14.89 4.28
CA ASP A 183 -13.36 15.04 4.77
C ASP A 183 -13.47 15.95 6.01
N GLY A 184 -12.75 17.08 5.99
CA GLY A 184 -12.68 18.03 7.10
C GLY A 184 -11.74 17.64 8.26
N HIS A 185 -11.18 16.43 8.27
CA HIS A 185 -10.22 15.97 9.27
C HIS A 185 -8.78 16.26 8.86
N THR A 186 -8.01 16.89 9.73
CA THR A 186 -6.61 17.25 9.46
C THR A 186 -5.65 16.14 9.85
N ILE A 187 -4.81 15.73 8.91
CA ILE A 187 -3.69 14.80 9.08
C ILE A 187 -2.39 15.60 9.00
N ASN A 188 -1.68 15.66 10.12
CA ASN A 188 -0.37 16.32 10.21
C ASN A 188 0.76 15.35 9.83
N LYS A 189 2.01 15.84 9.83
CA LYS A 189 3.21 15.04 9.52
C LYS A 189 3.40 13.78 10.37
N ARG A 190 3.03 13.82 11.66
CA ARG A 190 3.19 12.68 12.58
C ARG A 190 2.12 11.63 12.29
N ASP A 191 0.88 12.09 12.09
CA ASP A 191 -0.24 11.23 11.74
C ASP A 191 0.00 10.59 10.39
N PHE A 192 0.50 11.33 9.40
CA PHE A 192 0.84 10.77 8.09
C PHE A 192 1.88 9.64 8.18
N ASN A 193 2.90 9.76 9.03
CA ASN A 193 3.86 8.68 9.24
C ASN A 193 3.20 7.43 9.87
N LYS A 194 2.29 7.62 10.83
CA LYS A 194 1.51 6.51 11.40
C LYS A 194 0.60 5.88 10.35
N LEU A 195 -0.08 6.68 9.53
CA LEU A 195 -0.93 6.23 8.44
C LEU A 195 -0.16 5.32 7.47
N ARG A 196 1.03 5.74 7.06
CA ARG A 196 1.93 4.93 6.20
C ARG A 196 2.17 3.56 6.81
N GLN A 197 2.58 3.50 8.07
CA GLN A 197 2.87 2.25 8.76
C GLN A 197 1.62 1.37 8.86
N ILE A 198 0.51 1.94 9.35
CA ILE A 198 -0.75 1.20 9.51
C ILE A 198 -1.20 0.59 8.18
N VAL A 199 -1.24 1.38 7.11
CA VAL A 199 -1.74 0.90 5.81
C VAL A 199 -0.82 -0.16 5.22
N LEU A 200 0.51 0.01 5.31
CA LEU A 200 1.46 -0.98 4.79
C LEU A 200 1.35 -2.31 5.54
N TYR A 201 1.38 -2.29 6.88
CA TYR A 201 1.26 -3.51 7.70
C TYR A 201 -0.14 -4.15 7.67
N GLN A 202 -1.20 -3.36 7.45
CA GLN A 202 -2.56 -3.89 7.33
C GLN A 202 -2.80 -4.63 6.00
N ASN A 203 -2.11 -4.24 4.92
CA ASN A 203 -2.41 -4.75 3.58
C ASN A 203 -1.34 -5.71 3.04
N PHE A 204 -0.07 -5.51 3.38
CA PHE A 204 1.01 -6.40 2.98
C PHE A 204 1.35 -7.34 4.13
N TYR A 205 1.08 -8.63 3.92
CA TYR A 205 1.35 -9.66 4.93
C TYR A 205 2.86 -9.78 5.26
N ASP A 206 3.70 -9.63 4.24
CA ASP A 206 5.15 -9.82 4.30
C ASP A 206 5.93 -8.49 4.40
N TYR A 207 5.26 -7.40 4.77
CA TYR A 207 5.92 -6.10 4.82
C TYR A 207 6.87 -5.99 6.01
N ALA A 208 8.13 -5.64 5.70
CA ALA A 208 9.13 -5.22 6.65
C ALA A 208 9.61 -3.80 6.28
N ASP A 209 9.70 -2.91 7.25
CA ASP A 209 10.23 -1.56 7.02
C ASP A 209 11.76 -1.63 6.89
N ASP A 210 12.23 -1.54 5.64
CA ASP A 210 13.65 -1.60 5.28
C ASP A 210 14.29 -0.23 5.07
N SER A 211 13.62 0.86 5.47
CA SER A 211 14.09 2.24 5.27
C SER A 211 15.46 2.54 5.90
N TRP A 212 15.89 1.70 6.86
CA TRP A 212 17.17 1.80 7.58
C TRP A 212 18.30 0.97 6.97
N VAL A 213 17.99 0.13 6.00
CA VAL A 213 18.97 -0.73 5.34
C VAL A 213 19.84 0.10 4.42
N ASP A 214 21.14 -0.21 4.37
CA ASP A 214 22.06 0.49 3.49
C ASP A 214 21.59 0.36 2.02
N PRO A 215 21.50 1.48 1.27
CA PRO A 215 21.05 1.45 -0.12
C PRO A 215 21.86 0.53 -1.05
N ALA A 216 23.13 0.23 -0.74
CA ALA A 216 23.93 -0.73 -1.48
C ALA A 216 23.48 -2.18 -1.21
N VAL A 217 23.20 -2.53 0.05
CA VAL A 217 22.69 -3.86 0.42
C VAL A 217 21.30 -4.10 -0.18
N LYS A 218 20.44 -3.08 -0.17
CA LYS A 218 19.12 -3.14 -0.80
C LYS A 218 19.22 -3.36 -2.31
N ARG A 219 20.10 -2.60 -3.00
CA ARG A 219 20.33 -2.78 -4.44
C ARG A 219 20.88 -4.15 -4.79
N ASP A 220 21.81 -4.68 -4.00
CA ASP A 220 22.37 -6.02 -4.20
C ASP A 220 21.30 -7.11 -4.05
N HIS A 221 20.47 -7.01 -3.01
CA HIS A 221 19.33 -7.89 -2.81
C HIS A 221 18.31 -7.80 -3.96
N ASP A 222 17.92 -6.58 -4.36
CA ASP A 222 16.95 -6.36 -5.43
C ASP A 222 17.47 -6.88 -6.79
N GLU A 223 18.76 -6.71 -7.07
CA GLU A 223 19.39 -7.25 -8.28
C GLU A 223 19.48 -8.78 -8.23
N ARG A 224 19.79 -9.37 -7.07
CA ARG A 224 19.75 -10.83 -6.88
C ARG A 224 18.35 -11.37 -7.16
N MET A 225 17.32 -10.77 -6.55
CA MET A 225 15.93 -11.15 -6.77
C MET A 225 15.53 -11.00 -8.25
N ARG A 226 16.00 -9.94 -8.91
CA ARG A 226 15.76 -9.70 -10.34
C ARG A 226 16.41 -10.78 -11.21
N ILE A 227 17.66 -11.16 -10.92
CA ILE A 227 18.37 -12.22 -11.65
C ILE A 227 17.66 -13.57 -11.47
N GLU A 228 17.22 -13.90 -10.24
CA GLU A 228 16.45 -15.12 -9.97
C GLU A 228 15.10 -15.12 -10.69
N GLN A 229 14.41 -13.98 -10.75
CA GLN A 229 13.16 -13.82 -11.48
C GLN A 229 13.36 -13.95 -13.00
N GLN A 230 14.42 -13.34 -13.55
CA GLN A 230 14.78 -13.44 -14.98
C GLN A 230 15.16 -14.86 -15.39
N ARG A 231 15.82 -15.62 -14.51
CA ARG A 231 16.20 -17.01 -14.79
C ARG A 231 15.00 -17.95 -14.93
N ASN A 232 13.90 -17.66 -14.23
CA ASN A 232 12.78 -18.59 -14.15
C ASN A 232 11.49 -18.10 -14.83
N ASP A 233 11.45 -16.87 -15.37
CA ASP A 233 10.23 -16.21 -15.91
C ASP A 233 8.98 -16.38 -15.01
N LEU A 234 9.19 -16.36 -13.69
CA LEU A 234 8.16 -16.65 -12.70
C LEU A 234 7.40 -15.38 -12.35
N HIS A 235 6.57 -14.89 -13.29
CA HIS A 235 5.61 -13.83 -13.00
C HIS A 235 4.18 -14.38 -13.03
N ALA A 236 3.56 -14.45 -11.86
CA ALA A 236 2.13 -14.76 -11.74
C ALA A 236 1.35 -13.45 -11.62
N SER A 237 0.52 -13.15 -12.62
CA SER A 237 -0.44 -12.05 -12.55
C SER A 237 -1.42 -12.27 -11.39
N ILE A 238 -2.04 -11.18 -10.91
CA ILE A 238 -3.06 -11.28 -9.87
C ILE A 238 -4.19 -12.24 -10.28
N GLU A 239 -4.57 -12.20 -11.56
CA GLU A 239 -5.57 -13.10 -12.14
C GLU A 239 -5.17 -14.57 -12.00
N LYS A 240 -3.93 -14.93 -12.37
CA LYS A 240 -3.42 -16.29 -12.20
C LYS A 240 -3.43 -16.72 -10.73
N LYS A 241 -3.07 -15.81 -9.82
CA LYS A 241 -3.08 -16.06 -8.37
C LYS A 241 -4.51 -16.31 -7.85
N VAL A 242 -5.48 -15.50 -8.29
CA VAL A 242 -6.91 -15.67 -7.95
C VAL A 242 -7.43 -17.02 -8.46
N VAL A 243 -7.11 -17.39 -9.70
CA VAL A 243 -7.46 -18.70 -10.26
C VAL A 243 -6.84 -19.83 -9.45
N CYS A 244 -5.54 -19.74 -9.16
CA CYS A 244 -4.83 -20.75 -8.37
C CYS A 244 -5.48 -20.98 -6.99
N LEU A 245 -5.82 -19.90 -6.29
CA LEU A 245 -6.47 -20.01 -4.99
C LEU A 245 -7.87 -20.62 -5.11
N SER A 246 -8.65 -20.21 -6.11
CA SER A 246 -10.01 -20.75 -6.32
C SER A 246 -10.00 -22.23 -6.67
N ILE A 247 -9.11 -22.69 -7.57
CA ILE A 247 -9.06 -24.11 -7.95
C ILE A 247 -8.54 -25.02 -6.83
N THR A 248 -7.69 -24.48 -5.96
CA THR A 248 -7.05 -25.26 -4.89
C THR A 248 -7.92 -25.31 -3.63
N THR A 249 -8.82 -24.35 -3.48
CA THR A 249 -9.71 -24.22 -2.33
C THR A 249 -11.17 -24.33 -2.78
N SER A 250 -12.11 -23.95 -1.91
CA SER A 250 -13.54 -23.88 -2.26
C SER A 250 -14.04 -22.43 -2.38
N TYR A 251 -13.14 -21.45 -2.39
CA TYR A 251 -13.51 -20.05 -2.55
C TYR A 251 -13.93 -19.74 -3.98
N LYS A 252 -15.04 -19.02 -4.10
CA LYS A 252 -15.50 -18.44 -5.38
C LYS A 252 -14.69 -17.20 -5.72
N PHE A 253 -14.66 -16.84 -7.00
CA PHE A 253 -13.94 -15.66 -7.48
C PHE A 253 -14.39 -14.38 -6.77
N GLU A 254 -15.70 -14.19 -6.60
CA GLU A 254 -16.28 -13.02 -5.94
C GLU A 254 -15.83 -12.91 -4.49
N GLU A 255 -15.79 -14.04 -3.77
CA GLU A 255 -15.32 -14.10 -2.37
C GLU A 255 -13.84 -13.75 -2.27
N ILE A 256 -13.03 -14.18 -3.25
CA ILE A 256 -11.61 -13.83 -3.32
C ILE A 256 -11.43 -12.34 -3.63
N TYR A 257 -12.20 -11.77 -4.57
CA TYR A 257 -12.09 -10.36 -4.90
C TYR A 257 -12.49 -9.43 -3.75
N ASP A 258 -13.42 -9.87 -2.91
CA ASP A 258 -13.92 -9.09 -1.77
C ASP A 258 -13.08 -9.28 -0.49
N MET A 259 -12.18 -10.26 -0.44
CA MET A 259 -11.27 -10.47 0.67
C MET A 259 -10.17 -9.39 0.72
N SER A 260 -9.57 -9.16 1.90
CA SER A 260 -8.45 -8.23 2.03
C SER A 260 -7.19 -8.76 1.34
N ILE A 261 -6.37 -7.87 0.78
CA ILE A 261 -5.10 -8.22 0.13
C ILE A 261 -4.22 -9.04 1.09
N ARG A 262 -4.21 -8.67 2.37
CA ARG A 262 -3.44 -9.38 3.40
C ARG A 262 -3.87 -10.84 3.54
N LYS A 263 -5.18 -11.10 3.66
CA LYS A 263 -5.70 -12.47 3.78
C LYS A 263 -5.50 -13.27 2.50
N PHE A 264 -5.62 -12.63 1.34
CA PHE A 264 -5.35 -13.26 0.06
C PHE A 264 -3.89 -13.74 -0.06
N THR A 265 -2.93 -12.87 0.23
CA THR A 265 -1.50 -13.22 0.21
C THR A 265 -1.18 -14.32 1.23
N LEU A 266 -1.71 -14.20 2.45
CA LEU A 266 -1.55 -15.23 3.48
C LEU A 266 -2.15 -16.58 3.05
N ALA A 267 -3.34 -16.58 2.44
CA ALA A 267 -4.00 -17.80 1.98
C ALA A 267 -3.19 -18.49 0.87
N LEU A 268 -2.67 -17.72 -0.09
CA LEU A 268 -1.80 -18.23 -1.14
C LEU A 268 -0.52 -18.87 -0.57
N ALA A 269 0.19 -18.15 0.30
CA ALA A 269 1.41 -18.66 0.94
C ALA A 269 1.12 -19.95 1.73
N THR A 270 0.02 -19.96 2.49
CA THR A 270 -0.39 -21.13 3.28
C THR A 270 -0.75 -22.33 2.41
N VAL A 271 -1.40 -22.11 1.26
CA VAL A 271 -1.74 -23.18 0.32
C VAL A 271 -0.50 -23.79 -0.33
N ASP A 272 0.44 -22.95 -0.76
CA ASP A 272 1.71 -23.40 -1.31
C ASP A 272 2.49 -24.24 -0.27
N ASP A 273 2.60 -23.72 0.95
CA ASP A 273 3.25 -24.40 2.06
C ASP A 273 2.60 -25.75 2.41
N LEU A 274 1.27 -25.81 2.38
CA LEU A 274 0.51 -27.04 2.60
C LEU A 274 0.81 -28.09 1.54
N ILE A 275 0.84 -27.70 0.26
CA ILE A 275 1.14 -28.60 -0.86
C ILE A 275 2.57 -29.11 -0.74
N ASN A 276 3.54 -28.21 -0.56
CA ASN A 276 4.96 -28.54 -0.44
C ASN A 276 5.22 -29.48 0.74
N TYR A 277 4.61 -29.22 1.90
CA TYR A 277 4.70 -30.10 3.05
C TYR A 277 4.16 -31.50 2.76
N LYS A 278 2.98 -31.61 2.12
CA LYS A 278 2.38 -32.91 1.78
C LYS A 278 3.26 -33.71 0.83
N ILE A 279 3.79 -33.05 -0.21
CA ILE A 279 4.70 -33.66 -1.18
C ILE A 279 5.96 -34.17 -0.48
N MET A 280 6.61 -33.33 0.32
CA MET A 280 7.83 -33.70 1.04
C MET A 280 7.60 -34.85 2.03
N LYS A 281 6.50 -34.81 2.78
CA LYS A 281 6.15 -35.87 3.73
C LYS A 281 5.90 -37.20 3.02
N GLN A 282 5.22 -37.18 1.87
CA GLN A 282 5.00 -38.36 1.06
C GLN A 282 6.32 -38.90 0.50
N ALA A 283 7.16 -38.04 -0.10
CA ALA A 283 8.45 -38.40 -0.67
C ALA A 283 9.37 -39.08 0.36
N VAL A 284 9.47 -38.50 1.57
CA VAL A 284 10.22 -39.09 2.69
C VAL A 284 9.62 -40.40 3.14
N SER A 285 8.28 -40.49 3.28
CA SER A 285 7.61 -41.72 3.71
C SER A 285 7.78 -42.87 2.71
N SER A 286 7.85 -42.56 1.42
CA SER A 286 8.10 -43.52 0.34
C SER A 286 9.57 -43.89 0.12
N GLY A 287 10.51 -43.21 0.80
CA GLY A 287 11.95 -43.44 0.64
C GLY A 287 12.59 -42.83 -0.61
N PHE A 288 11.85 -42.04 -1.41
CA PHE A 288 12.40 -41.33 -2.57
C PHE A 288 13.39 -40.22 -2.18
N VAL A 289 13.21 -39.62 -1.00
CA VAL A 289 14.08 -38.57 -0.46
C VAL A 289 14.47 -38.94 0.97
N SER A 290 15.77 -38.88 1.26
CA SER A 290 16.29 -39.01 2.62
C SER A 290 16.65 -37.64 3.16
N LEU A 291 16.14 -37.31 4.36
CA LEU A 291 16.52 -36.07 5.02
C LEU A 291 17.93 -36.20 5.62
N PRO A 292 18.76 -35.15 5.58
CA PRO A 292 20.00 -35.08 6.34
C PRO A 292 19.79 -35.39 7.83
N LYS A 293 20.80 -35.99 8.47
CA LYS A 293 20.70 -36.39 9.89
C LYS A 293 20.29 -35.21 10.78
N GLY A 294 19.19 -35.37 11.52
CA GLY A 294 18.68 -34.39 12.47
C GLY A 294 17.73 -33.35 11.88
N GLN A 295 17.50 -33.35 10.57
CA GLN A 295 16.56 -32.42 9.94
C GLN A 295 15.14 -32.99 9.94
N THR A 296 14.16 -32.15 10.28
CA THR A 296 12.73 -32.51 10.23
C THR A 296 12.04 -31.69 9.15
N ILE A 297 10.93 -32.21 8.62
CA ILE A 297 10.11 -31.49 7.64
C ILE A 297 9.44 -30.31 8.34
N GLU A 298 9.73 -29.09 7.89
CA GLU A 298 9.10 -27.86 8.43
C GLU A 298 7.58 -27.93 8.27
N HIS A 299 6.83 -27.71 9.35
CA HIS A 299 5.37 -27.75 9.31
C HIS A 299 4.80 -26.50 8.63
N TRP A 300 3.77 -26.64 7.79
CA TRP A 300 3.22 -25.52 7.02
C TRP A 300 2.65 -24.38 7.87
N ILE A 301 2.19 -24.65 9.11
CA ILE A 301 1.68 -23.64 10.07
C ILE A 301 2.78 -23.12 11.00
N TYR A 302 3.69 -23.99 11.43
CA TYR A 302 4.62 -23.69 12.53
C TYR A 302 6.00 -23.48 11.91
N LYS A 303 6.26 -22.24 11.51
CA LYS A 303 7.51 -21.84 10.88
C LYS A 303 8.26 -20.82 11.73
N PRO A 304 9.59 -20.90 11.80
CA PRO A 304 10.40 -19.82 12.36
C PRO A 304 10.32 -18.58 11.44
N ASN A 305 10.26 -17.38 12.02
CA ASN A 305 10.34 -16.13 11.25
C ASN A 305 11.73 -16.01 10.62
N LYS A 306 11.81 -16.07 9.28
CA LYS A 306 13.05 -15.86 8.54
C LYS A 306 13.33 -14.36 8.40
N ASP A 307 14.58 -13.96 8.58
CA ASP A 307 15.05 -12.60 8.35
C ASP A 307 15.13 -12.34 6.83
N MET A 308 14.58 -11.22 6.37
CA MET A 308 14.52 -10.83 4.95
C MET A 308 15.92 -10.72 4.32
N TYR A 309 16.91 -10.26 5.09
CA TYR A 309 18.31 -10.18 4.65
C TYR A 309 19.20 -11.28 5.24
N GLY A 310 18.62 -12.28 5.91
CA GLY A 310 19.39 -13.37 6.53
C GLY A 310 20.27 -14.12 5.51
N ASP A 311 19.82 -14.19 4.26
CA ASP A 311 20.57 -14.77 3.15
C ASP A 311 21.46 -13.77 2.39
N ALA A 312 21.37 -12.45 2.65
CA ALA A 312 22.23 -11.45 2.02
C ALA A 312 23.69 -11.52 2.54
N TYR A 313 23.90 -12.13 3.71
CA TYR A 313 25.23 -12.42 4.25
C TYR A 313 25.92 -13.63 3.60
N LYS A 314 25.23 -14.37 2.72
CA LYS A 314 25.88 -15.33 1.82
C LYS A 314 26.40 -14.53 0.62
N SER A 315 27.73 -14.43 0.51
CA SER A 315 28.40 -13.62 -0.51
C SER A 315 27.88 -13.95 -1.92
N THR A 316 27.90 -12.96 -2.82
CA THR A 316 27.61 -13.14 -4.26
C THR A 316 28.47 -14.24 -4.88
N GLU A 317 29.68 -14.47 -4.36
CA GLU A 317 30.55 -15.59 -4.71
C GLU A 317 29.93 -16.96 -4.38
N SER A 318 29.27 -17.11 -3.24
CA SER A 318 28.59 -18.36 -2.86
C SER A 318 27.40 -18.69 -3.76
N VAL A 319 26.73 -17.66 -4.29
CA VAL A 319 25.66 -17.80 -5.27
C VAL A 319 26.26 -18.15 -6.64
N GLN A 320 27.37 -17.51 -7.05
CA GLN A 320 28.07 -17.85 -8.29
C GLN A 320 28.64 -19.27 -8.28
N GLU A 321 29.18 -19.76 -7.16
CA GLU A 321 29.64 -21.15 -7.02
C GLU A 321 28.50 -22.16 -7.09
N ALA A 322 27.34 -21.87 -6.49
CA ALA A 322 26.16 -22.74 -6.61
C ALA A 322 25.60 -22.78 -8.04
N VAL A 323 25.77 -21.68 -8.79
CA VAL A 323 25.37 -21.57 -10.21
C VAL A 323 26.37 -22.22 -11.16
N SER A 324 27.65 -22.27 -10.79
CA SER A 324 28.71 -22.88 -11.61
C SER A 324 28.79 -24.40 -11.46
N ASN A 325 28.15 -24.97 -10.45
CA ASN A 325 28.15 -26.39 -10.12
C ASN A 325 26.83 -27.12 -10.51
N LEU A 326 26.00 -26.51 -11.36
CA LEU A 326 24.82 -27.11 -12.00
C LEU A 326 25.01 -27.14 -13.52
#